data_AF-A0A3R6GE72-F1
#
_entry.id   AF-A0A3R6GE72-F1
#
_cell.length_a   1.000
_cell.length_b   1.000
_cell.length_c   1.000
_cell.angle_alpha   90.00
_cell.angle_beta   90.00
_cell.angle_gamma   90.00
#
_symmetry.space_group_name_H-M   'P 1'
#
loop_
_entity.id
_entity.type
_entity.pdbx_description
1 polymer ?
#
loop_
_entity_poly.entity_id
_entity_poly.type
_entity_poly.pdbx_seq_one_letter_code
_entity_poly.pdbx_strand_id
1 'polypeptide(L)'
;MKGYIAKKESFAQFLSKDSQMDTALKKGCTIYRVEDDGTEVAIATPEKGFLNGRPELEKTETMENPYVKAIQAMLMEEGVEDGEVE
;
A
#
# COMPACT_ATOMS: atom_id res chain seq x y z
N MET A 1 -9.31 8.63 8.89
CA MET A 1 -9.71 7.30 8.41
C MET A 1 -8.84 6.27 9.09
N LYS A 2 -9.42 5.25 9.73
CA LYS A 2 -8.66 4.16 10.37
C LYS A 2 -8.16 3.13 9.36
N GLY A 3 -8.93 2.86 8.30
CA GLY A 3 -8.49 2.03 7.19
C GLY A 3 -9.64 1.29 6.52
N TYR A 4 -9.32 0.14 5.92
CA TYR A 4 -10.26 -0.67 5.15
C TYR A 4 -10.22 -2.12 5.62
N ILE A 5 -11.38 -2.77 5.66
CA ILE A 5 -11.52 -4.18 6.04
C ILE A 5 -12.37 -4.92 5.02
N ALA A 6 -11.98 -6.16 4.71
CA ALA A 6 -12.81 -7.12 4.00
C ALA A 6 -13.52 -8.02 5.01
N LYS A 7 -14.85 -8.11 4.93
CA LYS A 7 -15.67 -8.99 5.77
C LYS A 7 -16.44 -10.00 4.91
N LYS A 8 -16.48 -11.25 5.38
CA LYS A 8 -17.31 -12.32 4.83
C LYS A 8 -17.72 -13.27 5.96
N GLU A 9 -19.02 -13.36 6.22
CA GLU A 9 -19.59 -14.18 7.30
C GLU A 9 -18.91 -13.93 8.66
N SER A 10 -17.97 -14.78 9.06
CA SER A 10 -17.20 -14.68 10.32
C SER A 10 -15.71 -14.34 10.13
N PHE A 11 -15.29 -14.00 8.90
CA PHE A 11 -13.91 -13.63 8.59
C PHE A 11 -13.81 -12.13 8.33
N ALA A 12 -12.90 -11.46 9.03
CA ALA A 12 -12.55 -10.06 8.82
C ALA A 12 -11.04 -9.95 8.59
N GLN A 13 -10.63 -9.30 7.49
CA GLN A 13 -9.23 -9.06 7.16
C GLN A 13 -9.00 -7.58 6.89
N PHE A 14 -7.98 -7.00 7.53
CA PHE A 14 -7.56 -5.64 7.26
C PHE A 14 -6.86 -5.54 5.91
N LEU A 15 -7.19 -4.50 5.14
CA LEU A 15 -6.66 -4.25 3.81
C LEU A 15 -5.72 -3.05 3.89
N SER A 16 -4.46 -3.27 3.52
CA SER A 16 -3.42 -2.25 3.48
C SER A 16 -3.01 -1.89 2.06
N LYS A 17 -3.34 -2.76 1.09
CA LYS A 17 -3.01 -2.57 -0.32
C LYS A 17 -4.23 -2.69 -1.19
N ASP A 18 -4.23 -1.93 -2.27
CA ASP A 18 -5.28 -1.90 -3.27
C ASP A 18 -5.48 -3.28 -3.93
N SER A 19 -4.38 -4.01 -4.22
CA SER A 19 -4.45 -5.40 -4.73
C SER A 19 -5.16 -6.39 -3.78
N GLN A 20 -5.14 -6.14 -2.48
CA GLN A 20 -5.88 -6.97 -1.51
C GLN A 20 -7.39 -6.74 -1.62
N MET A 21 -7.83 -5.56 -2.06
CA MET A 21 -9.24 -5.26 -2.31
C MET A 21 -9.79 -6.12 -3.45
N ASP A 22 -9.14 -6.17 -4.61
CA ASP A 22 -9.59 -7.04 -5.72
C ASP A 22 -9.60 -8.51 -5.32
N THR A 23 -8.58 -8.95 -4.58
CA THR A 23 -8.48 -10.33 -4.11
C THR A 23 -9.63 -10.66 -3.15
N ALA A 24 -9.98 -9.73 -2.25
CA ALA A 24 -11.10 -9.89 -1.33
C ALA A 24 -12.43 -9.95 -2.08
N LEU A 25 -12.66 -9.07 -3.06
CA LEU A 25 -13.86 -9.07 -3.89
C LEU A 25 -14.00 -10.36 -4.68
N LYS A 26 -12.90 -10.86 -5.29
CA LYS A 26 -12.88 -12.16 -5.99
C LYS A 26 -13.20 -13.34 -5.08
N LYS A 27 -12.87 -13.26 -3.79
CA LYS A 27 -13.20 -14.28 -2.78
C LYS A 27 -14.64 -14.17 -2.25
N GLY A 28 -15.42 -13.19 -2.71
CA GLY A 28 -16.78 -12.95 -2.26
C GLY A 28 -16.86 -12.15 -0.96
N CYS A 29 -15.82 -11.38 -0.60
CA CYS A 29 -15.84 -10.52 0.57
C CYS A 29 -16.41 -9.14 0.24
N THR A 30 -17.10 -8.53 1.20
CA THR A 30 -17.54 -7.13 1.12
C THR A 30 -16.49 -6.24 1.79
N ILE A 31 -16.12 -5.15 1.14
CA ILE A 31 -15.14 -4.20 1.64
C ILE A 31 -15.85 -3.06 2.36
N TYR A 32 -15.44 -2.82 3.59
CA TYR A 32 -15.88 -1.74 4.44
C TYR A 32 -14.74 -0.76 4.70
N ARG A 33 -15.06 0.52 4.66
CA ARG A 33 -14.20 1.62 5.09
C ARG A 33 -14.51 1.89 6.55
N VAL A 34 -13.48 1.91 7.38
CA VAL A 34 -13.60 2.18 8.82
C VAL A 34 -13.20 3.63 9.09
N GLU A 35 -14.18 4.42 9.54
CA GLU A 35 -13.99 5.80 9.97
C GLU A 35 -13.26 5.89 11.32
N ASP A 36 -12.79 7.07 11.72
CA ASP A 36 -12.09 7.25 13.00
C ASP A 36 -12.97 6.95 14.22
N ASP A 37 -14.26 7.25 14.12
CA ASP A 37 -15.28 6.97 15.13
C ASP A 37 -15.65 5.48 15.21
N GLY A 38 -15.13 4.65 14.31
CA GLY A 38 -15.39 3.21 14.25
C GLY A 38 -16.58 2.83 13.37
N THR A 39 -17.27 3.77 12.73
CA THR A 39 -18.30 3.47 11.73
C THR A 39 -17.72 2.70 10.55
N GLU A 40 -18.38 1.60 10.19
CA GLU A 40 -18.05 0.77 9.03
C GLU A 40 -18.99 1.11 7.86
N VAL A 41 -18.45 1.63 6.76
CA VAL A 41 -19.22 1.97 5.56
C VAL A 41 -18.86 1.01 4.44
N ALA A 42 -19.84 0.27 3.91
CA ALA A 42 -19.61 -0.62 2.77
C ALA A 42 -19.25 0.22 1.52
N ILE A 43 -18.06 0.01 0.98
CA ILE A 43 -17.56 0.73 -0.19
C ILE A 43 -17.43 -0.15 -1.42
N ALA A 44 -17.34 -1.48 -1.26
CA ALA A 44 -17.33 -2.41 -2.38
C ALA A 44 -17.99 -3.73 -2.00
N THR A 45 -18.73 -4.31 -2.92
CA THR A 45 -19.39 -5.61 -2.76
C THR A 45 -18.95 -6.55 -3.86
N PRO A 46 -18.92 -7.87 -3.63
CA PRO A 46 -18.53 -8.82 -4.68
C PRO A 46 -19.50 -8.81 -5.87
N GLU A 47 -20.76 -8.42 -5.65
CA GLU A 47 -21.79 -8.38 -6.70
C GLU A 47 -21.75 -7.12 -7.55
N LYS A 48 -21.47 -5.95 -6.95
CA LYS A 48 -21.49 -4.66 -7.66
C LYS A 48 -20.12 -4.03 -7.87
N GLY A 49 -19.05 -4.62 -7.31
CA GLY A 49 -17.75 -3.97 -7.24
C GLY A 49 -17.78 -2.74 -6.33
N PHE A 50 -17.00 -1.71 -6.66
CA PHE A 50 -16.89 -0.48 -5.88
C PHE A 50 -18.14 0.40 -6.04
N LEU A 51 -18.78 0.74 -4.93
CA LEU A 51 -20.03 1.51 -4.87
C LEU A 51 -19.81 3.02 -4.94
N ASN A 52 -18.69 3.54 -4.43
CA ASN A 52 -18.42 4.98 -4.31
C ASN A 52 -17.00 5.34 -4.77
N GLY A 53 -16.56 4.78 -5.90
CA GLY A 53 -15.20 4.93 -6.41
C GLY A 53 -14.18 4.08 -5.66
N ARG A 54 -13.08 3.74 -6.35
CA ARG A 54 -12.00 2.92 -5.79
C ARG A 54 -11.12 3.79 -4.89
N PRO A 55 -10.97 3.46 -3.60
CA PRO A 55 -10.05 4.18 -2.73
C PRO A 55 -8.60 3.86 -3.10
N GLU A 56 -7.75 4.88 -3.19
CA GLU A 56 -6.31 4.70 -3.36
C GLU A 56 -5.68 4.33 -2.00
N LEU A 57 -5.50 3.03 -1.79
CA LEU A 57 -4.83 2.47 -0.60
C LEU A 57 -3.31 2.54 -0.70
N GLU A 58 -2.79 2.43 -1.91
CA GLU A 58 -1.35 2.45 -2.17
C GLU A 58 -0.85 3.89 -2.10
N LYS A 59 -0.74 4.43 -0.88
CA LYS A 59 0.15 5.56 -0.67
C LYS A 59 1.56 5.04 -0.88
N THR A 60 2.14 5.42 -2.01
CA THR A 60 3.59 5.53 -2.19
C THR A 60 4.09 6.60 -1.22
N GLU A 61 3.99 6.36 0.08
CA GLU A 61 4.99 6.88 0.98
C GLU A 61 6.23 6.05 0.63
N THR A 62 6.99 6.55 -0.35
CA THR A 62 8.43 6.36 -0.36
C THR A 62 8.88 6.76 1.04
N MET A 63 8.91 5.78 1.94
CA MET A 63 9.69 5.85 3.14
C MET A 63 11.11 6.03 2.60
N GLU A 64 11.53 7.29 2.47
CA GLU A 64 12.93 7.66 2.26
C GLU A 64 13.67 7.03 3.42
N ASN A 65 14.10 5.79 3.24
CA ASN A 65 14.92 5.11 4.20
C ASN A 65 16.19 5.96 4.28
N PRO A 66 16.50 6.58 5.44
CA PRO A 66 17.64 7.48 5.56
C PRO A 66 18.97 6.77 5.21
N TYR A 67 18.98 5.43 5.19
CA TYR A 67 20.12 4.64 4.76
C TYR A 67 20.39 4.66 3.24
N VAL A 68 19.38 4.92 2.39
CA VAL A 68 19.57 4.94 0.93
C VAL A 68 20.42 6.14 0.50
N LYS A 69 20.23 7.31 1.15
CA LYS A 69 21.11 8.47 0.95
C LYS A 69 22.55 8.18 1.39
N ALA A 70 22.75 7.43 2.47
CA ALA A 70 24.09 7.07 2.95
C ALA A 70 24.84 6.13 2.01
N ILE A 71 24.15 5.16 1.40
CA ILE A 71 24.77 4.25 0.41
C ILE A 71 25.09 4.99 -0.90
N GLN A 72 24.24 5.93 -1.33
CA GLN A 72 24.48 6.71 -2.55
C GLN A 72 25.67 7.68 -2.42
N ALA A 73 25.96 8.18 -1.21
CA ALA A 73 27.15 8.99 -0.94
C ALA A 73 28.46 8.17 -0.98
N MET A 74 28.46 6.93 -0.46
CA MET A 74 29.66 6.07 -0.47
C MET A 74 30.02 5.51 -1.85
N LEU A 75 29.04 5.31 -2.75
CA LEU A 75 29.31 4.86 -4.12
C LEU A 75 29.95 5.92 -5.03
N MET A 76 30.02 7.19 -4.63
CA MET A 76 30.70 8.24 -5.40
C MET A 76 32.19 8.40 -5.07
N GLU A 77 32.71 7.74 -4.02
CA GLU A 77 34.14 7.82 -3.68
C GLU A 77 35.00 6.64 -4.18
N GLU A 78 34.41 5.54 -4.68
CA GLU A 78 35.17 4.38 -5.17
C GLU A 78 34.88 4.04 -6.65
N GLY A 79 35.31 4.93 -7.54
CA GLY A 79 35.62 4.58 -8.92
C GLY A 79 36.26 5.76 -9.67
N VAL A 80 37.39 5.65 -10.36
CA VAL A 80 38.37 4.57 -10.56
C VAL A 80 39.55 5.18 -11.36
N GLU A 81 40.77 4.71 -11.08
CA GLU A 81 41.96 4.57 -11.96
C GLU A 81 42.73 5.79 -12.54
N ASP A 82 44.01 5.85 -12.12
CA ASP A 82 45.23 5.69 -12.94
C ASP A 82 45.52 6.67 -14.11
N GLY A 83 46.69 7.32 -14.06
CA GLY A 83 47.38 7.79 -15.27
C GLY A 83 48.28 9.02 -15.16
N GLU A 84 49.56 8.81 -15.44
CA GLU A 84 50.60 9.76 -15.91
C GLU A 84 51.37 10.61 -14.88
N VAL A 85 52.59 10.16 -14.57
CA VAL A 85 53.71 10.99 -14.11
C VAL A 85 54.66 11.21 -15.30
N GLU A 86 54.92 12.48 -15.62
CA GLU A 86 55.89 12.96 -16.63
C GLU A 86 57.35 12.66 -16.24
#